data_AF-A0A1R1B6N7-F1
#
_entry.id   AF-A0A1R1B6N7-F1
#
_cell.length_a   1.000
_cell.length_b   1.000
_cell.length_c   1.000
_cell.angle_alpha   90.00
_cell.angle_beta   90.00
_cell.angle_gamma   90.00
#
_symmetry.space_group_name_H-M   'P 1'
#
loop_
_entity.id
_entity.type
_entity.pdbx_description
1 polymer ?
#
loop_
_entity_poly.entity_id
_entity_poly.type
_entity_poly.pdbx_seq_one_letter_code
_entity_poly.pdbx_strand_id
1 'polypeptide(L)'
;MLFFYEAFPEELTFRGYVFRNLNTRFPRWLALILQVVLFVLAPIAVTGFMVATGIGTWDLITVEYIINLIAFGTVLQLCRIVSNNLWMNIGFHLAWLEMIRYVVVPSNYAFIEIEYLSIWGNYMVTIGSVIIGIILLVVWSLRSKNRIDWNGVEPDLPPNSYPETKKAALPTHSG
;
A
#
# COMPACT_ATOMS: atom_id res chain seq x y z
N MET A 1 -5.85 -6.51 17.20
CA MET A 1 -6.39 -5.86 15.99
C MET A 1 -5.30 -5.00 15.37
N LEU A 2 -4.62 -5.52 14.33
CA LEU A 2 -3.50 -4.88 13.62
C LEU A 2 -3.90 -3.61 12.84
N PHE A 3 -5.20 -3.47 12.57
CA PHE A 3 -5.80 -2.36 11.82
C PHE A 3 -5.38 -0.97 12.29
N PHE A 4 -5.52 -0.68 13.59
CA PHE A 4 -5.27 0.67 14.13
C PHE A 4 -3.78 0.97 14.31
N TYR A 5 -2.94 -0.05 14.44
CA TYR A 5 -1.54 0.12 14.85
C TYR A 5 -0.55 0.03 13.70
N GLU A 6 -0.90 -0.65 12.60
CA GLU A 6 0.02 -0.92 11.49
C GLU A 6 -0.58 -0.41 10.17
N ALA A 7 -1.68 -1.00 9.69
CA ALA A 7 -2.25 -0.69 8.37
C ALA A 7 -2.79 0.75 8.23
N PHE A 8 -3.49 1.28 9.24
CA PHE A 8 -4.08 2.62 9.19
C PHE A 8 -3.03 3.76 9.15
N PRO A 9 -2.07 3.85 10.09
CA PRO A 9 -1.04 4.89 10.02
C PRO A 9 -0.10 4.72 8.82
N GLU A 10 0.22 3.49 8.42
CA GLU A 10 1.13 3.23 7.29
C GLU A 10 0.49 3.66 5.96
N GLU A 11 -0.78 3.31 5.72
CA GLU A 11 -1.48 3.76 4.51
C GLU A 11 -1.80 5.27 4.52
N LEU A 12 -2.14 5.85 5.67
CA LEU A 12 -2.37 7.29 5.79
C LEU A 12 -1.07 8.08 5.50
N THR A 13 0.07 7.61 6.00
CA THR A 13 1.36 8.26 5.82
C THR A 13 1.88 8.08 4.38
N PHE A 14 1.98 6.83 3.92
CA PHE A 14 2.55 6.54 2.60
C PHE A 14 1.60 6.90 1.45
N ARG A 15 0.30 6.63 1.55
CA ARG A 15 -0.65 6.80 0.44
C ARG A 15 -1.51 8.05 0.56
N GLY A 16 -1.64 8.62 1.76
CA GLY A 16 -2.31 9.89 1.99
C GLY A 16 -1.38 11.09 1.81
N TYR A 17 -0.26 11.12 2.55
CA TYR A 17 0.64 12.29 2.58
C TYR A 17 1.77 12.21 1.54
N VAL A 18 2.54 11.11 1.54
CA VAL A 18 3.69 10.93 0.64
C VAL A 18 3.24 10.83 -0.81
N PHE A 19 2.28 9.96 -1.12
CA PHE A 19 1.75 9.84 -2.49
C PHE A 19 1.14 11.15 -3.01
N ARG A 20 0.40 11.91 -2.19
CA ARG A 20 -0.17 13.19 -2.63
C ARG A 20 0.92 14.21 -2.94
N ASN A 21 1.95 14.32 -2.09
CA ASN A 21 3.05 15.26 -2.29
C ASN A 21 4.01 14.84 -3.43
N LEU A 22 4.06 13.54 -3.76
CA LEU A 22 4.77 13.09 -4.95
C LEU A 22 3.93 13.31 -6.22
N ASN A 23 2.62 13.07 -6.18
CA ASN A 23 1.72 13.20 -7.33
C ASN A 23 1.39 14.64 -7.72
N THR A 24 1.79 15.63 -6.89
CA THR A 24 1.82 17.06 -7.25
C THR A 24 3.07 17.45 -8.05
N ARG A 25 4.15 16.65 -7.98
CA ARG A 25 5.42 16.90 -8.69
C ARG A 25 5.74 15.91 -9.80
N PHE A 26 5.17 14.71 -9.74
CA PHE A 26 5.50 13.60 -10.64
C PHE A 26 4.25 12.97 -11.26
N PRO A 27 4.34 12.45 -12.49
CA PRO A 27 3.24 11.74 -13.14
C PRO A 27 2.92 10.43 -12.42
N ARG A 28 1.66 9.96 -12.51
CA ARG A 28 1.14 8.80 -11.76
C ARG A 28 1.94 7.52 -11.95
N TRP A 29 2.55 7.31 -13.11
CA TRP A 29 3.40 6.13 -13.37
C TRP A 29 4.70 6.16 -12.55
N LEU A 30 5.29 7.34 -12.34
CA LEU A 30 6.50 7.50 -11.53
C LEU A 30 6.16 7.40 -10.04
N ALA A 31 5.01 7.97 -9.63
CA ALA A 31 4.48 7.78 -8.29
C ALA A 31 4.20 6.30 -7.98
N LEU A 32 3.79 5.51 -8.99
CA LEU A 32 3.64 4.06 -8.83
C LEU A 32 4.97 3.37 -8.51
N ILE A 33 6.01 3.63 -9.32
CA ILE A 33 7.34 3.01 -9.12
C ILE A 33 7.92 3.39 -7.76
N LEU A 34 7.89 4.69 -7.43
CA LEU A 34 8.42 5.18 -6.16
C LEU A 34 7.67 4.58 -4.97
N GLN A 35 6.36 4.41 -5.06
CA GLN A 35 5.59 3.80 -3.98
C GLN A 35 5.97 2.34 -3.77
N VAL A 36 6.14 1.56 -4.84
CA VAL A 36 6.55 0.15 -4.74
C VAL A 36 7.96 0.05 -4.15
N VAL A 37 8.88 0.90 -4.58
CA VAL A 37 10.25 0.95 -4.03
C VAL A 37 10.23 1.29 -2.54
N LEU A 38 9.50 2.33 -2.13
CA LEU A 38 9.39 2.70 -0.72
C LEU A 38 8.76 1.58 0.13
N PHE A 39 7.74 0.90 -0.41
CA PHE A 39 7.08 -0.22 0.26
C PHE A 39 8.03 -1.41 0.46
N VAL A 40 8.94 -1.69 -0.48
CA VAL A 40 9.95 -2.74 -0.34
C VAL A 40 11.08 -2.31 0.61
N LEU A 41 11.48 -1.03 0.57
CA LEU A 41 12.54 -0.51 1.43
C LEU A 41 12.16 -0.44 2.90
N ALA A 42 10.89 -0.19 3.22
CA ALA A 42 10.41 -0.10 4.60
C ALA A 42 10.73 -1.36 5.44
N PRO A 43 10.33 -2.59 5.05
CA PRO A 43 10.68 -3.79 5.80
C PRO A 43 12.18 -4.08 5.78
N ILE A 44 12.89 -3.79 4.69
CA ILE A 44 14.36 -3.95 4.63
C ILE A 44 15.05 -3.05 5.66
N ALA A 45 14.63 -1.79 5.77
CA ALA A 45 15.17 -0.83 6.74
C ALA A 45 14.87 -1.27 8.18
N VAL A 46 13.66 -1.77 8.45
CA VAL A 46 13.29 -2.33 9.74
C VAL A 46 14.15 -3.54 10.09
N THR A 47 14.34 -4.49 9.16
CA THR A 47 15.23 -5.63 9.38
C THR A 47 16.67 -5.18 9.62
N GLY A 48 17.17 -4.20 8.87
CA GLY A 48 18.50 -3.64 9.08
C GLY A 48 18.67 -3.01 10.46
N PHE A 49 17.65 -2.32 10.96
CA PHE A 49 17.62 -1.79 12.33
C PHE A 49 17.62 -2.90 13.38
N MET A 50 16.83 -3.96 13.18
CA MET A 50 16.81 -5.14 14.07
C MET A 50 18.16 -5.86 14.11
N VAL A 51 18.83 -6.00 12.97
CA VAL A 51 20.18 -6.58 12.89
C VAL A 51 21.18 -5.68 13.62
N ALA A 52 21.13 -4.35 13.40
CA ALA A 52 22.02 -3.40 14.04
C ALA A 52 21.86 -3.37 15.58
N THR A 53 20.65 -3.65 16.08
CA THR A 53 20.35 -3.74 17.51
C THR A 53 20.54 -5.15 18.09
N GLY A 54 20.96 -6.12 17.27
CA GLY A 54 21.29 -7.49 17.69
C GLY A 54 20.09 -8.39 17.95
N ILE A 55 18.87 -7.96 17.59
CA ILE A 55 17.62 -8.72 17.81
C ILE A 55 17.10 -9.40 16.55
N GLY A 56 17.76 -9.22 15.40
CA GLY A 56 17.31 -9.76 14.11
C GLY A 56 18.44 -10.35 13.26
N THR A 57 18.05 -11.07 12.22
CA THR A 57 18.93 -11.65 11.19
C THR A 57 18.48 -11.23 9.80
N TRP A 58 19.41 -11.19 8.85
CA TRP A 58 19.12 -10.96 7.44
C TRP A 58 18.41 -12.15 6.76
N ASP A 59 18.37 -13.32 7.41
CA ASP A 59 17.67 -14.51 6.90
C ASP A 59 16.16 -14.29 6.71
N LEU A 60 15.61 -13.24 7.32
CA LEU A 60 14.22 -12.81 7.17
C LEU A 60 13.93 -12.20 5.78
N ILE A 61 14.95 -11.69 5.08
CA ILE A 61 14.82 -11.05 3.76
C ILE A 61 15.28 -12.03 2.69
N THR A 62 14.37 -12.91 2.25
CA THR A 62 14.63 -13.82 1.14
C THR A 62 14.24 -13.21 -0.21
N VAL A 63 14.72 -13.81 -1.30
CA VAL A 63 14.39 -13.37 -2.67
C VAL A 63 12.89 -13.50 -2.94
N GLU A 64 12.28 -14.60 -2.49
CA GLU A 64 10.85 -14.87 -2.61
C GLU A 64 10.02 -13.83 -1.85
N TYR A 65 10.49 -13.42 -0.67
CA TYR A 65 9.86 -12.36 0.12
C TYR A 65 9.90 -11.01 -0.61
N ILE A 66 11.05 -10.64 -1.18
CA ILE A 66 11.18 -9.41 -1.98
C ILE A 66 10.25 -9.43 -3.20
N ILE A 67 10.20 -10.55 -3.93
CA ILE A 67 9.31 -10.72 -5.08
C ILE A 67 7.84 -10.54 -4.65
N ASN A 68 7.46 -11.13 -3.51
CA ASN A 68 6.12 -11.00 -2.97
C ASN A 68 5.79 -9.55 -2.57
N LEU A 69 6.73 -8.84 -1.94
CA LEU A 69 6.57 -7.42 -1.59
C LEU A 69 6.39 -6.54 -2.82
N ILE A 70 7.17 -6.77 -3.88
CA ILE A 70 7.04 -6.03 -5.15
C ILE A 70 5.66 -6.29 -5.76
N ALA A 71 5.25 -7.56 -5.83
CA ALA A 71 3.94 -7.93 -6.36
C ALA A 71 2.81 -7.27 -5.55
N PHE A 72 2.86 -7.38 -4.21
CA PHE A 72 1.87 -6.80 -3.31
C PHE A 72 1.79 -5.28 -3.41
N GLY A 73 2.95 -4.61 -3.32
CA GLY A 73 3.05 -3.15 -3.42
C GLY A 73 2.45 -2.65 -4.73
N THR A 74 2.67 -3.39 -5.83
CA THR A 74 2.08 -3.09 -7.13
C THR A 74 0.56 -3.20 -7.12
N VAL A 75 -0.01 -4.27 -6.55
CA VAL A 75 -1.49 -4.45 -6.46
C VAL A 75 -2.12 -3.31 -5.69
N LEU A 76 -1.56 -2.99 -4.53
CA LEU A 76 -2.08 -1.92 -3.69
C LEU A 76 -2.00 -0.58 -4.43
N GLN A 77 -0.93 -0.33 -5.16
CA GLN A 77 -0.81 0.92 -5.91
C GLN A 77 -1.80 0.99 -7.08
N LEU A 78 -2.02 -0.10 -7.80
CA LEU A 78 -3.09 -0.20 -8.79
C LEU A 78 -4.47 -0.01 -8.17
N CYS A 79 -4.74 -0.61 -7.00
CA CYS A 79 -5.95 -0.38 -6.21
C CYS A 79 -6.19 1.11 -5.97
N ARG A 80 -5.16 1.87 -5.57
CA ARG A 80 -5.26 3.32 -5.34
C ARG A 80 -5.62 4.08 -6.61
N ILE A 81 -4.94 3.78 -7.72
CA ILE A 81 -5.11 4.49 -9.00
C ILE A 81 -6.49 4.19 -9.60
N VAL A 82 -6.93 2.93 -9.59
CA VAL A 82 -8.19 2.51 -10.21
C VAL A 82 -9.40 2.93 -9.37
N SER A 83 -9.34 2.77 -8.05
CA SER A 83 -10.47 3.10 -7.18
C SER A 83 -10.55 4.58 -6.79
N ASN A 84 -9.42 5.30 -6.87
CA ASN A 84 -9.20 6.62 -6.26
C ASN A 84 -9.67 6.72 -4.79
N ASN A 85 -9.85 5.58 -4.11
CA ASN A 85 -10.43 5.50 -2.78
C ASN A 85 -9.41 4.88 -1.83
N LEU A 86 -9.07 5.60 -0.77
CA LEU A 86 -8.09 5.14 0.22
C LEU A 86 -8.65 3.94 1.00
N TRP A 87 -9.95 3.93 1.30
CA TRP A 87 -10.62 2.86 2.04
C TRP A 87 -10.61 1.51 1.30
N MET A 88 -10.66 1.54 -0.03
CA MET A 88 -10.54 0.33 -0.84
C MET A 88 -9.14 -0.27 -0.73
N ASN A 89 -8.11 0.57 -0.63
CA ASN A 89 -6.73 0.15 -0.41
C ASN A 89 -6.57 -0.55 0.95
N ILE A 90 -7.03 0.15 1.99
CA ILE A 90 -7.01 -0.31 3.38
C ILE A 90 -7.72 -1.65 3.52
N GLY A 91 -8.92 -1.75 2.95
CA GLY A 91 -9.70 -2.98 2.96
C GLY A 91 -9.01 -4.14 2.26
N PHE A 92 -8.40 -3.90 1.09
CA PHE A 92 -7.67 -4.93 0.36
C PHE A 92 -6.41 -5.40 1.09
N HIS A 93 -5.63 -4.47 1.64
CA HIS A 93 -4.43 -4.77 2.40
C HIS A 93 -4.73 -5.61 3.64
N LEU A 94 -5.75 -5.21 4.41
CA LEU A 94 -6.20 -5.95 5.58
C LEU A 94 -6.76 -7.32 5.21
N ALA A 95 -7.62 -7.40 4.19
CA ALA A 95 -8.20 -8.67 3.77
C ALA A 95 -7.12 -9.68 3.39
N TRP A 96 -6.06 -9.23 2.71
CA TRP A 96 -4.91 -10.06 2.44
C TRP A 96 -4.19 -10.45 3.74
N LEU A 97 -3.80 -9.51 4.60
CA LEU A 97 -3.08 -9.82 5.84
C LEU A 97 -3.82 -10.86 6.70
N GLU A 98 -5.15 -10.72 6.82
CA GLU A 98 -5.98 -11.66 7.57
C GLU A 98 -6.10 -13.01 6.86
N MET A 99 -6.21 -13.03 5.52
CA MET A 99 -6.17 -14.27 4.74
C MET A 99 -4.83 -15.01 4.94
N ILE A 100 -3.70 -14.30 4.90
CA ILE A 100 -2.39 -14.92 5.14
C ILE A 100 -2.33 -15.47 6.57
N ARG A 101 -2.75 -14.69 7.56
CA ARG A 101 -2.65 -15.02 8.98
C ARG A 101 -3.57 -16.15 9.43
N TYR A 102 -4.79 -16.21 8.90
CA TYR A 102 -5.82 -17.16 9.36
C TYR A 102 -6.05 -18.36 8.44
N VAL A 103 -5.59 -18.29 7.19
CA VAL A 103 -5.83 -19.33 6.19
C VAL A 103 -4.52 -19.91 5.65
N VAL A 104 -3.53 -19.05 5.34
CA VAL A 104 -2.31 -19.49 4.64
C VAL A 104 -1.21 -19.95 5.59
N VAL A 105 -1.00 -19.26 6.71
CA VAL A 105 0.05 -19.59 7.69
C VAL A 105 -0.55 -20.48 8.78
N PRO A 106 -0.03 -21.71 8.97
CA PRO A 106 -0.42 -22.54 10.11
C PRO A 106 -0.08 -21.81 11.41
N SER A 107 -1.09 -21.47 12.20
CA SER A 107 -0.92 -20.87 13.51
C SER A 107 -2.01 -21.39 14.45
N ASN A 108 -1.79 -21.32 15.76
CA ASN A 108 -2.79 -21.67 16.77
C ASN A 108 -4.08 -20.82 16.69
N TYR A 109 -4.10 -19.80 15.84
CA TYR A 109 -5.25 -18.93 15.60
C TYR A 109 -5.89 -19.13 14.21
N ALA A 110 -5.37 -20.05 13.38
CA ALA A 110 -5.91 -20.33 12.05
C ALA A 110 -7.26 -21.05 12.16
N PHE A 111 -8.23 -20.61 11.37
CA PHE A 111 -9.54 -21.29 11.29
C PHE A 111 -9.49 -22.53 10.40
N ILE A 112 -8.56 -22.57 9.44
CA ILE A 112 -8.34 -23.66 8.50
C ILE A 112 -6.83 -23.91 8.47
N GLU A 113 -6.40 -25.07 8.93
CA GLU A 113 -4.99 -25.48 8.89
C GLU A 113 -4.71 -26.13 7.54
N ILE A 114 -3.99 -25.42 6.68
CA ILE A 114 -3.55 -25.96 5.39
C ILE A 114 -2.21 -26.65 5.60
N GLU A 115 -2.19 -27.97 5.50
CA GLU A 115 -0.95 -28.74 5.47
C GLU A 115 -0.33 -28.64 4.08
N TYR A 116 0.79 -27.93 3.97
CA TYR A 116 1.52 -27.82 2.72
C TYR A 116 2.47 -29.01 2.57
N LEU A 117 2.26 -29.79 1.52
CA LEU A 117 3.14 -30.91 1.15
C LEU A 117 4.57 -30.46 0.75
N SER A 118 4.77 -29.15 0.52
CA SER A 118 6.06 -28.57 0.16
C SER A 118 6.09 -27.08 0.50
N ILE A 119 7.29 -26.55 0.79
CA ILE A 119 7.53 -25.12 1.00
C ILE A 119 7.04 -24.27 -0.19
N TRP A 120 7.14 -24.82 -1.42
CA TRP A 120 6.68 -24.19 -2.65
C TRP A 120 5.16 -24.01 -2.69
N GLY A 121 4.40 -24.86 -2.00
CA GLY A 121 2.94 -24.77 -1.93
C GLY A 121 2.48 -23.50 -1.23
N ASN A 122 3.14 -23.14 -0.12
CA ASN A 122 2.84 -21.92 0.62
C ASN A 122 3.16 -20.66 -0.21
N TYR A 123 4.31 -20.64 -0.90
CA TYR A 123 4.69 -19.56 -1.80
C TYR A 123 3.71 -19.41 -2.97
N MET A 124 3.30 -20.52 -3.60
CA MET A 124 2.35 -20.52 -4.72
C MET A 124 0.99 -19.96 -4.31
N VAL A 125 0.48 -20.33 -3.14
CA VAL A 125 -0.80 -19.81 -2.61
C VAL A 125 -0.68 -18.32 -2.29
N THR A 126 0.40 -17.94 -1.61
CA THR A 126 0.68 -16.54 -1.27
C THR A 126 0.77 -15.69 -2.53
N ILE A 127 1.68 -16.00 -3.46
CA ILE A 127 1.87 -15.22 -4.68
C ILE A 127 0.65 -15.31 -5.63
N GLY A 128 -0.02 -16.47 -5.65
CA GLY A 128 -1.21 -16.71 -6.46
C GLY A 128 -2.37 -15.81 -6.07
N SER A 129 -2.62 -15.63 -4.77
CA SER A 129 -3.67 -14.71 -4.29
C SER A 129 -3.42 -13.26 -4.72
N VAL A 130 -2.15 -12.84 -4.78
CA VAL A 130 -1.72 -11.51 -5.27
C VAL A 130 -2.07 -11.34 -6.73
N ILE A 131 -1.65 -12.32 -7.54
CA ILE A 131 -1.82 -12.30 -8.99
C ILE A 131 -3.31 -12.30 -9.32
N ILE A 132 -4.12 -13.11 -8.62
CA ILE A 132 -5.57 -13.10 -8.76
C ILE A 132 -6.13 -11.72 -8.41
N GLY A 133 -5.67 -11.09 -7.32
CA GLY A 133 -6.04 -9.73 -6.96
C GLY A 133 -5.74 -8.72 -8.07
N ILE A 134 -4.55 -8.77 -8.68
CA ILE A 134 -4.16 -7.93 -9.84
C ILE A 134 -5.13 -8.16 -11.00
N ILE A 135 -5.37 -9.41 -11.37
CA ILE A 135 -6.23 -9.76 -12.51
C ILE A 135 -7.64 -9.21 -12.29
N LEU A 136 -8.21 -9.42 -11.09
CA LEU A 136 -9.54 -8.92 -10.76
C LEU A 136 -9.62 -7.39 -10.83
N LEU A 137 -8.60 -6.69 -10.35
CA LEU A 137 -8.53 -5.23 -10.40
C LEU A 137 -8.35 -4.69 -11.81
N VAL A 138 -7.52 -5.35 -12.64
CA VAL A 138 -7.34 -4.99 -14.04
C VAL A 138 -8.64 -5.21 -14.82
N VAL A 139 -9.31 -6.35 -14.62
CA VAL A 139 -10.62 -6.63 -15.23
C VAL A 139 -11.68 -5.61 -14.78
N TRP A 140 -11.71 -5.27 -13.48
CA TRP A 140 -12.61 -4.24 -12.96
C TRP A 140 -12.28 -2.86 -13.55
N SER A 141 -10.99 -2.51 -13.67
CA SER A 141 -10.52 -1.28 -14.29
C SER A 141 -10.91 -1.20 -15.77
N LEU A 142 -10.81 -2.29 -16.52
CA LEU A 142 -11.19 -2.32 -17.94
C LEU A 142 -12.71 -2.21 -18.13
N ARG A 143 -13.51 -2.70 -17.17
CA ARG A 143 -14.98 -2.53 -17.17
C ARG A 143 -15.39 -1.12 -16.75
N SER A 144 -14.61 -0.48 -15.88
CA SER A 144 -14.83 0.92 -15.51
C SER A 144 -14.48 1.81 -16.70
N LYS A 145 -15.44 2.56 -17.23
CA LYS A 145 -15.23 3.48 -18.37
C LYS A 145 -14.29 4.66 -18.05
N ASN A 146 -13.71 4.72 -16.86
CA ASN A 146 -12.76 5.76 -16.47
C ASN A 146 -11.42 5.52 -17.17
N ARG A 147 -11.09 6.39 -18.13
CA ARG A 147 -9.73 6.45 -18.67
C ARG A 147 -8.81 7.03 -17.60
N ILE A 148 -7.93 6.18 -17.07
CA ILE A 148 -6.89 6.62 -16.15
C ILE A 148 -5.91 7.49 -16.93
N ASP A 149 -5.84 8.78 -16.57
CA ASP A 149 -4.81 9.66 -17.09
C ASP A 149 -3.49 9.36 -16.37
N TRP A 150 -2.60 8.63 -17.02
CA TRP A 150 -1.30 8.21 -16.47
C TRP A 150 -0.28 9.36 -16.36
N ASN A 151 -0.49 10.45 -17.10
CA ASN A 151 0.35 11.64 -17.09
C ASN A 151 -0.23 12.76 -16.24
N GLY A 152 -1.48 12.63 -15.79
CA GLY A 152 -2.16 13.62 -14.97
C GLY A 152 -1.51 13.81 -13.61
N VAL A 153 -1.10 15.05 -13.34
CA VAL A 153 -0.62 15.52 -12.04
C VAL A 153 -1.82 16.00 -11.22
N GLU A 154 -1.87 15.68 -9.94
CA GLU A 154 -2.97 16.12 -9.07
C GLU A 154 -2.77 17.60 -8.72
N PRO A 155 -3.75 18.50 -8.98
CA PRO A 155 -3.56 19.92 -8.76
C PRO A 155 -3.32 20.21 -7.28
N ASP A 156 -2.38 21.11 -6.98
CA ASP A 156 -2.13 21.61 -5.63
C ASP A 156 -3.44 22.15 -5.03
N LEU A 157 -3.67 21.87 -3.75
CA LEU A 157 -4.78 22.49 -3.03
C LEU A 157 -4.63 24.01 -3.13
N PRO A 158 -5.71 24.73 -3.50
CA PRO A 158 -5.60 26.16 -3.68
C PRO A 158 -5.23 26.81 -2.33
N PRO A 159 -4.38 27.86 -2.30
CA PRO A 159 -3.73 28.38 -1.09
C PRO A 159 -4.67 28.73 0.08
N ASN A 160 -5.95 28.91 -0.21
CA ASN A 160 -7.06 29.25 0.67
C ASN A 160 -7.70 28.05 1.41
N SER A 161 -7.18 26.82 1.25
CA SER A 161 -7.58 25.66 2.06
C SER A 161 -6.84 25.56 3.40
N TYR A 162 -5.77 26.31 3.60
CA TYR A 162 -5.03 26.33 4.86
C TYR A 162 -5.74 27.26 5.87
N PRO A 163 -5.97 26.83 7.11
CA PRO A 163 -6.67 27.66 8.10
C PRO A 163 -5.91 28.97 8.43
N GLU A 164 -4.59 29.02 8.19
CA GLU A 164 -3.79 30.25 8.34
C GLU A 164 -4.11 31.31 7.28
N THR A 165 -4.31 30.93 6.02
CA THR A 165 -4.58 31.88 4.93
C THR A 165 -6.01 32.42 4.96
N LYS A 166 -6.98 31.69 5.52
CA LYS A 166 -8.33 32.20 5.77
C LYS A 166 -8.35 33.39 6.73
N LYS A 167 -7.44 33.46 7.71
CA LYS A 167 -7.39 34.57 8.67
C LYS A 167 -6.78 35.85 8.07
N ALA A 168 -5.87 35.72 7.11
CA ALA A 168 -5.25 36.86 6.44
C ALA A 168 -6.14 37.49 5.35
N ALA A 169 -7.16 36.78 4.86
CA ALA A 169 -8.01 37.21 3.75
C ALA A 169 -9.34 37.88 4.17
N LEU A 170 -9.57 38.11 5.46
CA LEU A 170 -10.73 38.87 5.92
C LEU A 170 -10.45 40.37 5.79
N PRO A 171 -11.14 41.11 4.90
CA PRO A 171 -11.03 42.56 4.89
C PRO A 171 -11.58 43.10 6.22
N THR A 172 -10.75 43.84 6.94
CA THR A 172 -11.18 44.65 8.09
C THR A 172 -12.11 45.74 7.58
N HIS A 173 -13.41 45.45 7.51
CA HIS A 173 -14.46 46.44 7.32
C HIS A 173 -14.99 46.89 8.68
N SER A 174 -14.58 48.08 9.10
CA SER A 174 -15.29 49.02 9.99
C SER A 174 -14.41 50.28 10.04
N GLY A 175 -14.85 51.46 9.59
CA GLY A 175 -16.14 52.07 9.94
C GLY A 175 -15.92 52.91 11.18
#